data_AF-A0A7C7U903-F1
#
_entry.id   AF-A0A7C7U903-F1
#
_cell.length_a   1.000
_cell.length_b   1.000
_cell.length_c   1.000
_cell.angle_alpha   90.00
_cell.angle_beta   90.00
_cell.angle_gamma   90.00
#
_symmetry.space_group_name_H-M   'P 1'
#
loop_
_entity.id
_entity.type
_entity.pdbx_description
1 polymer ?
#
loop_
_entity_poly.entity_id
_entity_poly.type
_entity_poly.pdbx_seq_one_letter_code
_entity_poly.pdbx_strand_id
1 'polypeptide(L)'
;MSLSRVLEGYLSDREATYTIEMHSVSRTSVDTARLARINEDSLAKSVVLEDEHGFVLAVLPASRRLELDQIERKLGRRLHLSSERKMVDLFPDCVLGAVPPLGAAYGLPTVIDSSLEGRTEVFFEAGDHESLIRMDGDEFFGLLATASVAEIAADRACLNAALALREQLGRSLLTLRKAAEAPMEEASIWRSRLQRALLRLVVAADNHIGESEGPGGLLAEVEAKAPRLWRDVERMRKEHVALLKDCFRILEDVKGESSSSQLIQHDALRLASNFEFHRHAAADLVYESFGVDIGGG
;
A
#
# COMPACT_ATOMS: atom_id res chain seq x y z
N MET A 1 -18.52 19.76 0.44
CA MET A 1 -19.68 18.93 0.83
C MET A 1 -20.78 19.12 -0.18
N SER A 2 -20.54 18.54 -1.34
CA SER A 2 -21.57 18.27 -2.31
C SER A 2 -20.99 17.28 -3.29
N LEU A 3 -21.75 16.24 -3.57
CA LEU A 3 -21.63 15.43 -4.77
C LEU A 3 -21.22 16.31 -5.97
N SER A 4 -20.23 15.87 -6.74
CA SER A 4 -19.85 16.53 -7.99
C SER A 4 -21.12 16.79 -8.81
N ARG A 5 -21.29 18.02 -9.30
CA ARG A 5 -22.50 18.39 -10.06
C ARG A 5 -22.56 17.66 -11.40
N VAL A 6 -21.39 17.43 -12.00
CA VAL A 6 -21.27 16.63 -13.22
C VAL A 6 -21.72 15.20 -12.94
N LEU A 7 -21.27 14.61 -11.84
CA LEU A 7 -21.66 13.27 -11.42
C LEU A 7 -23.16 13.18 -11.09
N GLU A 8 -23.69 14.12 -10.32
CA GLU A 8 -25.11 14.20 -9.97
C GLU A 8 -26.00 14.27 -11.21
N GLY A 9 -25.66 15.14 -12.16
CA GLY A 9 -26.37 15.26 -13.43
C GLY A 9 -26.31 13.96 -14.24
N TYR A 10 -25.13 13.36 -14.34
CA TYR A 10 -24.93 12.11 -15.09
C TYR A 10 -25.75 10.94 -14.55
N LEU A 11 -25.80 10.78 -13.22
CA LEU A 11 -26.58 9.75 -12.53
C LEU A 11 -28.08 10.01 -12.69
N SER A 12 -28.51 11.28 -12.57
CA SER A 12 -29.91 11.68 -12.72
C SER A 12 -30.42 11.44 -14.14
N ASP A 13 -29.63 11.78 -15.16
CA ASP A 13 -29.96 11.58 -16.58
C ASP A 13 -30.13 10.10 -16.95
N ARG A 14 -29.56 9.19 -16.14
CA ARG A 14 -29.64 7.74 -16.31
C ARG A 14 -30.60 7.06 -15.35
N GLU A 15 -31.30 7.84 -14.53
CA GLU A 15 -32.21 7.37 -13.49
C GLU A 15 -31.53 6.33 -12.56
N ALA A 16 -30.23 6.53 -12.29
CA ALA A 16 -29.42 5.57 -11.59
C ALA A 16 -29.82 5.44 -10.12
N THR A 17 -29.88 4.21 -9.61
CA THR A 17 -30.21 3.96 -8.20
C THR A 17 -28.94 3.90 -7.35
N TYR A 18 -28.82 4.81 -6.38
CA TYR A 18 -27.66 4.87 -5.50
C TYR A 18 -27.98 5.44 -4.11
N THR A 19 -27.07 5.23 -3.16
CA THR A 19 -27.07 5.85 -1.85
C THR A 19 -25.75 6.57 -1.60
N ILE A 20 -25.77 7.61 -0.77
CA ILE A 20 -24.56 8.34 -0.35
C ILE A 20 -24.18 7.92 1.06
N GLU A 21 -22.94 7.47 1.25
CA GLU A 21 -22.37 7.14 2.56
C GLU A 21 -21.25 8.13 2.91
N MET A 22 -21.28 8.67 4.13
CA MET A 22 -20.28 9.62 4.60
C MET A 22 -19.16 8.91 5.36
N HIS A 23 -17.92 9.38 5.20
CA HIS A 23 -16.79 8.94 6.01
C HIS A 23 -15.93 10.11 6.47
N SER A 24 -15.08 9.86 7.47
CA SER A 24 -14.04 10.83 7.85
C SER A 24 -13.05 11.02 6.70
N VAL A 25 -12.57 12.25 6.51
CA VAL A 25 -11.59 12.58 5.46
C VAL A 25 -10.46 11.56 5.47
N SER A 26 -10.23 10.96 4.31
CA SER A 26 -9.16 10.02 4.06
C SER A 26 -8.15 10.62 3.07
N ARG A 27 -6.98 9.99 2.93
CA ARG A 27 -5.93 10.43 1.99
C ARG A 27 -5.64 9.42 0.88
N THR A 28 -6.20 8.21 0.99
CA THR A 28 -6.00 7.14 0.01
C THR A 28 -7.26 6.31 -0.08
N SER A 29 -7.55 5.71 -1.23
CA SER A 29 -8.74 4.85 -1.37
C SER A 29 -8.73 3.66 -0.39
N VAL A 30 -7.55 3.13 -0.05
CA VAL A 30 -7.42 2.07 0.98
C VAL A 30 -7.84 2.59 2.36
N ASP A 31 -7.43 3.82 2.72
CA ASP A 31 -7.86 4.44 3.97
C ASP A 31 -9.36 4.77 3.96
N THR A 32 -9.92 5.22 2.82
CA THR A 32 -11.37 5.40 2.65
C THR A 32 -12.11 4.09 2.96
N ALA A 33 -11.72 2.99 2.32
CA ALA A 33 -12.36 1.68 2.54
C ALA A 33 -12.29 1.26 4.02
N ARG A 34 -11.14 1.43 4.67
CA ARG A 34 -10.97 1.08 6.09
C ARG A 34 -11.80 1.94 7.03
N LEU A 35 -11.80 3.26 6.82
CA LEU A 35 -12.56 4.21 7.65
C LEU A 35 -14.07 4.01 7.48
N ALA A 36 -14.51 3.74 6.26
CA ALA A 36 -15.90 3.44 5.92
C ALA A 36 -16.30 1.97 6.23
N ARG A 37 -15.34 1.12 6.63
CA ARG A 37 -15.54 -0.32 6.89
C ARG A 37 -16.08 -1.09 5.67
N ILE A 38 -15.64 -0.70 4.49
CA ILE A 38 -15.96 -1.32 3.20
C ILE A 38 -14.83 -2.28 2.83
N ASN A 39 -15.17 -3.37 2.13
CA ASN A 39 -14.16 -4.23 1.54
C ASN A 39 -13.36 -3.44 0.47
N GLU A 40 -12.03 -3.41 0.56
CA GLU A 40 -11.15 -2.70 -0.40
C GLU A 40 -11.36 -3.16 -1.86
N ASP A 41 -11.84 -4.38 -2.07
CA ASP A 41 -12.21 -4.92 -3.38
C ASP A 41 -13.51 -4.33 -3.97
N SER A 42 -14.40 -3.82 -3.12
CA SER A 42 -15.68 -3.24 -3.51
C SER A 42 -15.61 -1.72 -3.71
N LEU A 43 -14.52 -1.08 -3.28
CA LEU A 43 -14.29 0.35 -3.53
C LEU A 43 -13.54 0.53 -4.85
N ALA A 44 -14.22 1.03 -5.87
CA ALA A 44 -13.62 1.42 -7.13
C ALA A 44 -12.92 2.78 -7.02
N LYS A 45 -11.70 2.86 -7.53
CA LYS A 45 -10.92 4.09 -7.65
C LYS A 45 -10.57 4.39 -9.10
N SER A 46 -10.23 5.64 -9.36
CA SER A 46 -9.89 6.16 -10.68
C SER A 46 -8.42 6.54 -10.77
N VAL A 47 -7.77 6.17 -11.87
CA VAL A 47 -6.42 6.62 -12.23
C VAL A 47 -6.46 7.23 -13.62
N VAL A 48 -6.02 8.48 -13.74
CA VAL A 48 -6.04 9.21 -15.02
C VAL A 48 -4.70 9.04 -15.71
N LEU A 49 -4.75 8.52 -16.93
CA LEU A 49 -3.61 8.33 -17.80
C LEU A 49 -3.69 9.28 -18.99
N GLU A 50 -2.53 9.59 -19.56
CA GLU A 50 -2.45 10.42 -20.76
C GLU A 50 -1.30 9.99 -21.69
N ASP A 51 -1.43 10.38 -22.94
CA ASP A 51 -0.39 10.40 -23.96
C ASP A 51 -0.67 11.54 -24.95
N GLU A 52 0.01 11.53 -26.10
CA GLU A 52 -0.20 12.49 -27.19
C GLU A 52 -1.60 12.44 -27.85
N HIS A 53 -2.35 11.36 -27.67
CA HIS A 53 -3.71 11.14 -28.19
C HIS A 53 -4.81 11.52 -27.18
N GLY A 54 -4.44 11.98 -25.97
CA GLY A 54 -5.36 12.47 -24.95
C GLY A 54 -5.45 11.56 -23.72
N PHE A 55 -6.56 11.65 -23.01
CA PHE A 55 -6.72 11.03 -21.68
C PHE A 55 -7.44 9.68 -21.73
N VAL A 56 -7.19 8.86 -20.71
CA VAL A 56 -7.89 7.60 -20.42
C VAL A 56 -8.13 7.52 -18.92
N LEU A 57 -9.35 7.15 -18.52
CA LEU A 57 -9.67 6.81 -17.13
C LEU A 57 -9.51 5.30 -16.93
N ALA A 58 -8.60 4.89 -16.05
CA ALA A 58 -8.50 3.52 -15.59
C ALA A 58 -9.26 3.36 -14.27
N VAL A 59 -10.16 2.37 -14.21
CA VAL A 59 -10.99 2.07 -13.04
C VAL A 59 -10.60 0.71 -12.49
N LEU A 60 -10.29 0.64 -11.21
CA LEU A 60 -9.80 -0.58 -10.54
C LEU A 60 -10.21 -0.59 -9.06
N PRO A 61 -10.21 -1.75 -8.38
CA PRO A 61 -10.44 -1.79 -6.94
C PRO A 61 -9.35 -1.06 -6.14
N ALA A 62 -9.72 -0.53 -4.96
CA ALA A 62 -8.79 0.12 -4.04
C ALA A 62 -7.69 -0.84 -3.56
N SER A 63 -8.04 -2.13 -3.41
CA SER A 63 -7.13 -3.23 -3.05
C SER A 63 -6.07 -3.55 -4.11
N ARG A 64 -6.21 -3.04 -5.34
CA ARG A 64 -5.33 -3.33 -6.47
C ARG A 64 -4.53 -2.13 -6.93
N ARG A 65 -3.53 -2.38 -7.77
CA ARG A 65 -2.62 -1.38 -8.32
C ARG A 65 -2.65 -1.43 -9.85
N LEU A 66 -2.58 -0.29 -10.51
CA LEU A 66 -2.56 -0.26 -11.97
C LEU A 66 -1.25 -0.86 -12.50
N GLU A 67 -1.35 -1.70 -13.50
CA GLU A 67 -0.24 -2.21 -14.29
C GLU A 67 -0.24 -1.49 -15.64
N LEU A 68 0.58 -0.43 -15.76
CA LEU A 68 0.65 0.41 -16.96
C LEU A 68 0.87 -0.43 -18.24
N ASP A 69 1.79 -1.40 -18.20
CA ASP A 69 2.07 -2.28 -19.33
C ASP A 69 0.84 -3.09 -19.81
N GLN A 70 -0.10 -3.40 -18.92
CA GLN A 70 -1.31 -4.13 -19.31
C GLN A 70 -2.29 -3.23 -20.07
N ILE A 71 -2.55 -2.02 -19.55
CA ILE A 71 -3.43 -1.06 -20.22
C ILE A 71 -2.82 -0.50 -21.50
N GLU A 72 -1.50 -0.26 -21.53
CA GLU A 72 -0.76 0.12 -22.73
C GLU A 72 -0.90 -0.95 -23.83
N ARG A 73 -0.70 -2.23 -23.49
CA ARG A 73 -0.88 -3.34 -24.45
C ARG A 73 -2.32 -3.47 -24.92
N LYS A 74 -3.29 -3.30 -24.01
CA LYS A 74 -4.73 -3.36 -24.34
C LYS A 74 -5.13 -2.28 -25.33
N LEU A 75 -4.62 -1.06 -25.15
CA LEU A 75 -5.00 0.11 -25.95
C LEU A 75 -4.06 0.36 -27.14
N GLY A 76 -2.89 -0.29 -27.17
CA GLY A 76 -1.84 0.00 -28.16
C GLY A 76 -1.26 1.41 -28.01
N ARG A 77 -1.25 1.95 -26.79
CA ARG A 77 -0.85 3.34 -26.48
C ARG A 77 0.30 3.35 -25.48
N ARG A 78 1.15 4.38 -25.54
CA ARG A 78 2.25 4.62 -24.60
C ARG A 78 1.79 5.64 -23.56
N LEU A 79 1.26 5.15 -22.44
CA LEU A 79 0.55 5.93 -21.46
C LEU A 79 1.44 6.24 -20.25
N HIS A 80 1.25 7.41 -19.66
CA HIS A 80 1.79 7.74 -18.35
C HIS A 80 0.72 8.36 -17.48
N LEU A 81 0.97 8.44 -16.17
CA LEU A 81 0.07 9.11 -15.23
C LEU A 81 -0.07 10.59 -15.58
N SER A 82 -1.30 11.09 -15.55
CA SER A 82 -1.56 12.51 -15.73
C SER A 82 -1.15 13.30 -14.48
N SER A 83 -0.63 14.50 -14.69
CA SER A 83 -0.31 15.43 -13.59
C SER A 83 -1.57 16.00 -12.93
N GLU A 84 -1.50 16.31 -11.63
CA GLU A 84 -2.57 16.97 -10.88
C GLU A 84 -3.08 18.25 -11.54
N ARG A 85 -2.17 19.07 -12.08
CA ARG A 85 -2.52 20.32 -12.76
C ARG A 85 -3.53 20.11 -13.89
N LYS A 86 -3.37 19.04 -14.67
CA LYS A 86 -4.28 18.70 -15.76
C LYS A 86 -5.58 18.08 -15.25
N MET A 87 -5.54 17.38 -14.11
CA MET A 87 -6.74 16.81 -13.49
C MET A 87 -7.72 17.90 -13.04
N VAL A 88 -7.23 19.05 -12.57
CA VAL A 88 -8.10 20.20 -12.21
C VAL A 88 -8.92 20.68 -13.41
N ASP A 89 -8.36 20.67 -14.62
CA ASP A 89 -9.07 21.10 -15.82
C ASP A 89 -10.09 20.03 -16.29
N LEU A 90 -9.78 18.74 -16.11
CA LEU A 90 -10.65 17.63 -16.48
C LEU A 90 -11.81 17.41 -15.50
N PHE A 91 -11.57 17.64 -14.21
CA PHE A 91 -12.51 17.40 -13.12
C PHE A 91 -12.64 18.67 -12.26
N PRO A 92 -13.16 19.78 -12.82
CA PRO A 92 -13.15 21.08 -12.16
C PRO A 92 -14.04 21.15 -10.91
N ASP A 93 -14.92 20.17 -10.73
CA ASP A 93 -15.84 20.05 -9.59
C ASP A 93 -15.50 18.88 -8.65
N CYS A 94 -14.32 18.26 -8.82
CA CYS A 94 -13.82 17.21 -7.94
C CYS A 94 -12.57 17.66 -7.20
N VAL A 95 -12.45 17.22 -5.94
CA VAL A 95 -11.18 17.28 -5.21
C VAL A 95 -10.19 16.30 -5.85
N LEU A 96 -8.92 16.69 -5.92
CA LEU A 96 -7.85 15.83 -6.42
C LEU A 96 -7.83 14.50 -5.64
N GLY A 97 -7.77 13.39 -6.36
CA GLY A 97 -7.83 12.04 -5.77
C GLY A 97 -9.24 11.54 -5.43
N ALA A 98 -10.28 12.38 -5.52
CA ALA A 98 -11.69 12.00 -5.30
C ALA A 98 -12.47 11.84 -6.61
N VAL A 99 -11.78 11.52 -7.71
CA VAL A 99 -12.36 11.43 -9.06
C VAL A 99 -13.28 10.21 -9.17
N PRO A 100 -14.58 10.39 -9.51
CA PRO A 100 -15.51 9.28 -9.68
C PRO A 100 -15.11 8.37 -10.86
N PRO A 101 -15.29 7.05 -10.76
CA PRO A 101 -14.97 6.07 -11.80
C PRO A 101 -16.02 6.02 -12.93
N LEU A 102 -16.60 7.16 -13.29
CA LEU A 102 -17.57 7.30 -14.37
C LEU A 102 -17.02 8.24 -15.44
N GLY A 103 -16.01 7.80 -16.18
CA GLY A 103 -15.32 8.65 -17.16
C GLY A 103 -16.24 9.19 -18.25
N ALA A 104 -17.32 8.49 -18.59
CA ALA A 104 -18.35 8.97 -19.51
C ALA A 104 -19.06 10.25 -19.03
N ALA A 105 -19.15 10.51 -17.71
CA ALA A 105 -19.66 11.76 -17.17
C ALA A 105 -18.77 12.96 -17.53
N TYR A 106 -17.48 12.71 -17.76
CA TYR A 106 -16.46 13.70 -18.11
C TYR A 106 -15.98 13.57 -19.56
N GLY A 107 -16.65 12.75 -20.38
CA GLY A 107 -16.29 12.54 -21.78
C GLY A 107 -14.97 11.76 -22.00
N LEU A 108 -14.53 10.98 -21.01
CA LEU A 108 -13.28 10.25 -21.04
C LEU A 108 -13.46 8.78 -21.46
N PRO A 109 -12.64 8.27 -22.40
CA PRO A 109 -12.50 6.84 -22.63
C PRO A 109 -12.12 6.14 -21.32
N THR A 110 -12.84 5.06 -20.99
CA THR A 110 -12.66 4.36 -19.72
C THR A 110 -12.26 2.90 -19.96
N VAL A 111 -11.28 2.43 -19.17
CA VAL A 111 -10.92 1.02 -19.07
C VAL A 111 -11.18 0.58 -17.63
N ILE A 112 -12.01 -0.44 -17.46
CA ILE A 112 -12.32 -1.01 -16.14
C ILE A 112 -11.60 -2.35 -15.96
N ASP A 113 -11.03 -2.53 -14.78
CA ASP A 113 -10.38 -3.78 -14.38
C ASP A 113 -11.41 -4.90 -14.23
N SER A 114 -11.15 -6.04 -14.85
CA SER A 114 -12.06 -7.20 -14.85
C SER A 114 -12.35 -7.75 -13.45
N SER A 115 -11.55 -7.43 -12.43
CA SER A 115 -11.83 -7.89 -11.05
C SER A 115 -12.97 -7.16 -10.33
N LEU A 116 -13.49 -6.09 -10.93
CA LEU A 116 -14.73 -5.45 -10.49
C LEU A 116 -15.97 -6.18 -11.02
N GLU A 117 -15.84 -7.06 -12.02
CA GLU A 117 -16.98 -7.80 -12.57
C GLU A 117 -17.60 -8.74 -11.51
N GLY A 118 -18.92 -8.82 -11.49
CA GLY A 118 -19.67 -9.73 -10.60
C GLY A 118 -19.69 -9.32 -9.12
N ARG A 119 -19.24 -8.11 -8.78
CA ARG A 119 -19.42 -7.55 -7.43
C ARG A 119 -20.89 -7.24 -7.21
N THR A 120 -21.45 -7.62 -6.07
CA THR A 120 -22.85 -7.33 -5.73
C THR A 120 -23.05 -5.84 -5.45
N GLU A 121 -22.08 -5.19 -4.84
CA GLU A 121 -22.11 -3.76 -4.53
C GLU A 121 -20.76 -3.13 -4.86
N VAL A 122 -20.81 -1.91 -5.38
CA VAL A 122 -19.65 -1.08 -5.69
C VAL A 122 -19.78 0.26 -4.99
N PHE A 123 -18.67 0.71 -4.43
CA PHE A 123 -18.51 2.00 -3.77
C PHE A 123 -17.52 2.85 -4.55
N PHE A 124 -17.67 4.17 -4.57
CA PHE A 124 -16.68 5.07 -5.14
C PHE A 124 -16.80 6.52 -4.66
N GLU A 125 -15.73 7.29 -4.79
CA GLU A 125 -15.68 8.71 -4.39
C GLU A 125 -16.69 9.56 -5.16
N ALA A 126 -17.44 10.40 -4.45
CA ALA A 126 -18.47 11.27 -5.02
C ALA A 126 -17.94 12.66 -5.45
N GLY A 127 -16.63 12.87 -5.37
CA GLY A 127 -15.97 14.13 -5.73
C GLY A 127 -15.35 14.91 -4.58
N ASP A 128 -15.51 14.51 -3.30
CA ASP A 128 -15.09 15.35 -2.17
C ASP A 128 -14.41 14.68 -0.94
N HIS A 129 -13.81 13.49 -1.06
CA HIS A 129 -13.06 12.76 0.01
C HIS A 129 -13.80 12.54 1.34
N GLU A 130 -15.08 12.89 1.40
CA GLU A 130 -15.95 12.76 2.57
C GLU A 130 -17.21 11.95 2.23
N SER A 131 -17.51 11.78 0.94
CA SER A 131 -18.74 11.21 0.44
C SER A 131 -18.44 10.08 -0.55
N LEU A 132 -18.99 8.90 -0.29
CA LEU A 132 -19.00 7.76 -1.20
C LEU A 132 -20.39 7.58 -1.79
N ILE A 133 -20.43 7.23 -3.06
CA ILE A 133 -21.61 6.60 -3.66
C ILE A 133 -21.51 5.10 -3.46
N ARG A 134 -22.61 4.49 -3.04
CA ARG A 134 -22.85 3.05 -3.03
C ARG A 134 -23.96 2.72 -4.03
N MET A 135 -23.73 1.74 -4.87
CA MET A 135 -24.74 1.21 -5.80
C MET A 135 -24.56 -0.29 -6.03
N ASP A 136 -25.59 -0.90 -6.61
CA ASP A 136 -25.53 -2.28 -7.10
C ASP A 136 -24.46 -2.41 -8.20
N GLY A 137 -23.79 -3.56 -8.27
CA GLY A 137 -22.74 -3.76 -9.25
C GLY A 137 -23.23 -3.79 -10.70
N ASP A 138 -24.40 -4.38 -10.96
CA ASP A 138 -24.97 -4.41 -12.33
C ASP A 138 -25.35 -2.99 -12.77
N GLU A 139 -25.88 -2.18 -11.84
CA GLU A 139 -26.14 -0.75 -12.06
C GLU A 139 -24.84 -0.01 -12.41
N PHE A 140 -23.77 -0.21 -11.63
CA PHE A 140 -22.47 0.40 -11.88
C PHE A 140 -21.89 0.05 -13.26
N PHE A 141 -21.94 -1.23 -13.64
CA PHE A 141 -21.50 -1.67 -14.96
C PHE A 141 -22.41 -1.17 -16.08
N GLY A 142 -23.72 -1.01 -15.83
CA GLY A 142 -24.65 -0.37 -16.75
C GLY A 142 -24.26 1.07 -17.08
N LEU A 143 -23.83 1.85 -16.08
CA LEU A 143 -23.29 3.20 -16.28
C LEU A 143 -21.97 3.20 -17.09
N LEU A 144 -21.24 2.10 -17.06
CA LEU A 144 -19.97 1.91 -17.77
C LEU A 144 -20.09 1.10 -19.07
N ALA A 145 -21.28 1.03 -19.68
CA ALA A 145 -21.51 0.23 -20.88
C ALA A 145 -20.60 0.56 -22.09
N THR A 146 -20.01 1.76 -22.13
CA THR A 146 -19.04 2.17 -23.17
C THR A 146 -17.59 1.97 -22.78
N ALA A 147 -17.31 1.57 -21.53
CA ALA A 147 -15.97 1.28 -21.06
C ALA A 147 -15.49 -0.07 -21.62
N SER A 148 -14.18 -0.18 -21.85
CA SER A 148 -13.58 -1.47 -22.19
C SER A 148 -13.18 -2.22 -20.93
N VAL A 149 -13.46 -3.52 -20.86
CA VAL A 149 -13.02 -4.38 -19.75
C VAL A 149 -11.68 -5.03 -20.11
N ALA A 150 -10.75 -5.05 -19.15
CA ALA A 150 -9.47 -5.74 -19.27
C ALA A 150 -8.85 -6.03 -17.90
N GLU A 151 -7.96 -7.01 -17.82
CA GLU A 151 -7.07 -7.15 -16.66
C GLU A 151 -5.99 -6.06 -16.75
N ILE A 152 -6.10 -5.04 -15.91
CA ILE A 152 -5.22 -3.87 -15.89
C ILE A 152 -4.59 -3.64 -14.52
N ALA A 153 -4.94 -4.46 -13.52
CA ALA A 153 -4.49 -4.28 -12.15
C ALA A 153 -3.97 -5.58 -11.51
N ALA A 154 -2.92 -5.44 -10.70
CA ALA A 154 -2.38 -6.53 -9.89
C ALA A 154 -2.76 -6.36 -8.41
N ASP A 155 -2.81 -7.49 -7.70
CA ASP A 155 -3.08 -7.53 -6.27
C ASP A 155 -1.96 -6.78 -5.49
N ARG A 156 -2.35 -6.04 -4.44
CA ARG A 156 -1.42 -5.48 -3.46
C ARG A 156 -0.95 -6.51 -2.43
N ALA A 157 -1.28 -7.80 -2.57
CA ALA A 157 -0.96 -8.88 -1.64
C ALA A 157 0.48 -8.83 -1.10
N CYS A 158 1.49 -8.68 -1.95
CA CYS A 158 2.89 -8.64 -1.52
C CYS A 158 3.20 -7.40 -0.67
N LEU A 159 2.68 -6.23 -1.07
CA LEU A 159 2.80 -5.00 -0.30
C LEU A 159 2.04 -5.09 1.03
N ASN A 160 0.84 -5.63 1.03
CA ASN A 160 0.01 -5.79 2.23
C ASN A 160 0.64 -6.79 3.22
N ALA A 161 1.13 -7.94 2.73
CA ALA A 161 1.88 -8.90 3.51
C ALA A 161 3.15 -8.28 4.11
N ALA A 162 3.91 -7.53 3.30
CA ALA A 162 5.09 -6.83 3.78
C ALA A 162 4.75 -5.77 4.85
N LEU A 163 3.67 -5.00 4.69
CA LEU A 163 3.22 -4.03 5.69
C LEU A 163 2.82 -4.69 7.01
N ALA A 164 2.08 -5.80 6.96
CA ALA A 164 1.68 -6.56 8.14
C ALA A 164 2.90 -7.12 8.91
N LEU A 165 3.88 -7.68 8.21
CA LEU A 165 5.11 -8.19 8.81
C LEU A 165 5.98 -7.08 9.39
N ARG A 166 6.00 -5.89 8.77
CA ARG A 166 6.71 -4.72 9.30
C ARG A 166 6.10 -4.23 10.62
N GLU A 167 4.79 -4.34 10.78
CA GLU A 167 4.12 -4.05 12.05
C GLU A 167 4.53 -5.06 13.13
N GLN A 168 4.51 -6.36 12.80
CA GLN A 168 4.95 -7.42 13.70
C GLN A 168 6.42 -7.25 14.13
N LEU A 169 7.29 -6.90 13.19
CA LEU A 169 8.70 -6.58 13.46
C LEU A 169 8.82 -5.38 14.41
N GLY A 170 8.07 -4.29 14.15
CA GLY A 170 8.04 -3.10 15.00
C GLY A 170 7.63 -3.40 16.45
N ARG A 171 6.59 -4.21 16.65
CA ARG A 171 6.16 -4.65 18.00
C ARG A 171 7.24 -5.47 18.72
N SER A 172 7.97 -6.30 17.99
CA SER A 172 9.07 -7.11 18.54
C SER A 172 10.27 -6.25 18.93
N LEU A 173 10.61 -5.23 18.13
CA LEU A 173 11.65 -4.24 18.45
C LEU A 173 11.34 -3.44 19.71
N LEU A 174 10.09 -2.98 19.86
CA LEU A 174 9.66 -2.30 21.08
C LEU A 174 9.80 -3.20 22.31
N THR A 175 9.50 -4.49 22.15
CA THR A 175 9.66 -5.49 23.22
C THR A 175 11.13 -5.68 23.59
N LEU A 176 12.03 -5.75 22.59
CA LEU A 176 13.48 -5.83 22.81
C LEU A 176 13.99 -4.61 23.58
N ARG A 177 13.64 -3.41 23.13
CA ARG A 177 14.11 -2.16 23.72
C ARG A 177 13.68 -2.05 25.19
N LYS A 178 12.41 -2.32 25.48
CA LYS A 178 11.88 -2.39 26.86
C LYS A 178 12.63 -3.42 27.71
N ALA A 179 12.96 -4.59 27.16
CA ALA A 179 13.68 -5.62 27.89
C ALA A 179 15.13 -5.20 28.22
N ALA A 180 15.80 -4.54 27.28
CA ALA A 180 17.15 -4.03 27.42
C ALA A 180 17.24 -2.84 28.41
N GLU A 181 16.30 -1.89 28.34
CA GLU A 181 16.29 -0.68 29.18
C GLU A 181 15.87 -0.94 30.62
N ALA A 182 15.13 -2.01 30.89
CA ALA A 182 14.58 -2.23 32.22
C ALA A 182 15.66 -2.59 33.26
N PRO A 183 15.43 -2.28 34.55
CA PRO A 183 16.46 -2.34 35.60
C PRO A 183 17.18 -3.70 35.70
N MET A 184 18.48 -3.64 35.97
CA MET A 184 19.34 -4.82 36.17
C MET A 184 19.45 -5.19 37.66
N GLU A 185 18.31 -5.43 38.31
CA GLU A 185 18.31 -5.82 39.74
C GLU A 185 18.96 -7.19 39.95
N GLU A 186 18.57 -8.18 39.13
CA GLU A 186 19.20 -9.50 39.07
C GLU A 186 19.60 -9.83 37.63
N ALA A 187 20.91 -10.04 37.40
CA ALA A 187 21.47 -10.21 36.05
C ALA A 187 20.90 -11.44 35.31
N SER A 188 20.64 -12.53 36.01
CA SER A 188 20.04 -13.77 35.48
C SER A 188 18.63 -13.54 34.93
N ILE A 189 17.80 -12.82 35.68
CA ILE A 189 16.41 -12.48 35.32
C ILE A 189 16.40 -11.50 34.16
N TRP A 190 17.24 -10.46 34.22
CA TRP A 190 17.38 -9.49 33.14
C TRP A 190 17.81 -10.16 31.83
N ARG A 191 18.83 -11.03 31.86
CA ARG A 191 19.30 -11.82 30.70
C ARG A 191 18.19 -12.71 30.15
N SER A 192 17.47 -13.42 31.03
CA SER A 192 16.36 -14.29 30.61
C SER A 192 15.23 -13.51 29.91
N ARG A 193 14.90 -12.31 30.40
CA ARG A 193 13.91 -11.44 29.75
C ARG A 193 14.41 -10.95 28.40
N LEU A 194 15.67 -10.51 28.33
CA LEU A 194 16.28 -10.05 27.09
C LEU A 194 16.35 -11.17 26.05
N GLN A 195 16.73 -12.38 26.45
CA GLN A 195 16.77 -13.57 25.60
C GLN A 195 15.40 -13.85 24.96
N ARG A 196 14.32 -13.83 25.76
CA ARG A 196 12.96 -14.04 25.25
C ARG A 196 12.56 -12.95 24.24
N ALA A 197 12.94 -11.70 24.48
CA ALA A 197 12.66 -10.60 23.56
C ALA A 197 13.46 -10.75 22.24
N LEU A 198 14.74 -11.11 22.32
CA LEU A 198 15.58 -11.39 21.15
C LEU A 198 15.06 -12.58 20.34
N LEU A 199 14.63 -13.67 20.96
CA LEU A 199 14.05 -14.82 20.25
C LEU A 199 12.78 -14.43 19.49
N ARG A 200 11.92 -13.59 20.07
CA ARG A 200 10.74 -13.04 19.38
C ARG A 200 11.15 -12.15 18.19
N LEU A 201 12.19 -11.34 18.35
CA LEU A 201 12.72 -10.52 17.26
C LEU A 201 13.28 -11.39 16.13
N VAL A 202 14.03 -12.45 16.44
CA VAL A 202 14.55 -13.38 15.41
C VAL A 202 13.42 -13.98 14.60
N VAL A 203 12.38 -14.51 15.24
CA VAL A 203 11.22 -15.07 14.52
C VAL A 203 10.52 -14.00 13.67
N ALA A 204 10.34 -12.79 14.20
CA ALA A 204 9.73 -11.70 13.43
C ALA A 204 10.59 -11.24 12.25
N ALA A 205 11.92 -11.21 12.42
CA ALA A 205 12.87 -10.84 11.38
C ALA A 205 12.95 -11.93 10.29
N ASP A 206 12.99 -13.21 10.67
CA ASP A 206 13.01 -14.35 9.74
C ASP A 206 11.76 -14.36 8.85
N ASN A 207 10.56 -14.20 9.45
CA ASN A 207 9.32 -14.06 8.69
C ASN A 207 9.33 -12.84 7.76
N HIS A 208 9.82 -11.70 8.25
CA HIS A 208 9.93 -10.48 7.45
C HIS A 208 10.84 -10.69 6.23
N ILE A 209 11.99 -11.34 6.42
CA ILE A 209 12.96 -11.61 5.36
C ILE A 209 12.42 -12.62 4.37
N GLY A 210 11.87 -13.75 4.84
CA GLY A 210 11.35 -14.81 3.99
C GLY A 210 10.25 -14.33 3.03
N GLU A 211 9.34 -13.49 3.50
CA GLU A 211 8.24 -12.95 2.70
C GLU A 211 8.68 -11.77 1.83
N SER A 212 9.68 -10.99 2.25
CA SER A 212 10.18 -9.86 1.47
C SER A 212 11.13 -10.30 0.36
N GLU A 213 11.99 -11.30 0.62
CA GLU A 213 13.00 -11.81 -0.31
C GLU A 213 12.55 -13.05 -1.10
N GLY A 214 11.47 -13.70 -0.68
CA GLY A 214 10.99 -14.93 -1.28
C GLY A 214 10.65 -14.81 -2.77
N PRO A 215 10.50 -15.93 -3.50
CA PRO A 215 10.03 -15.91 -4.88
C PRO A 215 8.64 -15.27 -4.96
N GLY A 216 8.55 -14.11 -5.62
CA GLY A 216 7.32 -13.32 -5.66
C GLY A 216 7.11 -12.39 -4.46
N GLY A 217 8.08 -12.30 -3.55
CA GLY A 217 8.07 -11.34 -2.45
C GLY A 217 8.29 -9.89 -2.90
N LEU A 218 8.09 -8.96 -1.96
CA LEU A 218 8.13 -7.51 -2.24
C LEU A 218 9.40 -7.06 -2.98
N LEU A 219 10.58 -7.55 -2.60
CA LEU A 219 11.84 -7.11 -3.21
C LEU A 219 12.00 -7.63 -4.65
N ALA A 220 11.51 -8.83 -4.95
CA ALA A 220 11.49 -9.35 -6.32
C ALA A 220 10.54 -8.51 -7.20
N GLU A 221 9.40 -8.09 -6.65
CA GLU A 221 8.46 -7.20 -7.33
C GLU A 221 9.09 -5.82 -7.60
N VAL A 222 9.81 -5.26 -6.62
CA VAL A 222 10.53 -3.99 -6.78
C VAL A 222 11.59 -4.08 -7.88
N GLU A 223 12.39 -5.14 -7.92
CA GLU A 223 13.40 -5.33 -8.97
C GLU A 223 12.80 -5.46 -10.36
N ALA A 224 11.67 -6.17 -10.48
CA ALA A 224 10.96 -6.32 -11.74
C ALA A 224 10.38 -4.99 -12.25
N LYS A 225 9.73 -4.22 -11.37
CA LYS A 225 9.00 -2.99 -11.73
C LYS A 225 9.87 -1.75 -11.77
N ALA A 226 10.91 -1.70 -10.96
CA ALA A 226 11.83 -0.58 -10.86
C ALA A 226 13.29 -1.07 -10.94
N PRO A 227 13.76 -1.56 -12.11
CA PRO A 227 15.12 -2.10 -12.26
C PRO A 227 16.23 -1.12 -11.83
N ARG A 228 15.96 0.20 -11.87
CA ARG A 228 16.86 1.25 -11.37
C ARG A 228 17.19 1.14 -9.88
N LEU A 229 16.31 0.52 -9.08
CA LEU A 229 16.43 0.37 -7.62
C LEU A 229 17.18 -0.90 -7.20
N TRP A 230 17.76 -1.65 -8.14
CA TRP A 230 18.46 -2.91 -7.86
C TRP A 230 19.57 -2.76 -6.78
N ARG A 231 20.25 -1.61 -6.72
CA ARG A 231 21.28 -1.35 -5.72
C ARG A 231 20.71 -1.25 -4.32
N ASP A 232 19.55 -0.62 -4.18
CA ASP A 232 18.87 -0.46 -2.91
C ASP A 232 18.29 -1.80 -2.45
N VAL A 233 17.74 -2.60 -3.36
CA VAL A 233 17.28 -3.97 -3.06
C VAL A 233 18.45 -4.86 -2.60
N GLU A 234 19.57 -4.84 -3.31
CA GLU A 234 20.77 -5.60 -2.94
C GLU A 234 21.36 -5.12 -1.60
N ARG A 235 21.28 -3.81 -1.31
CA ARG A 235 21.65 -3.27 0.01
C ARG A 235 20.74 -3.82 1.11
N MET A 236 19.41 -3.86 0.90
CA MET A 236 18.46 -4.42 1.87
C MET A 236 18.75 -5.89 2.18
N ARG A 237 19.01 -6.72 1.17
CA ARG A 237 19.38 -8.13 1.37
C ARG A 237 20.63 -8.29 2.23
N LYS A 238 21.66 -7.47 1.98
CA LYS A 238 22.89 -7.48 2.80
C LYS A 238 22.64 -7.03 4.23
N GLU A 239 21.80 -6.02 4.43
CA GLU A 239 21.40 -5.57 5.76
C GLU A 239 20.64 -6.66 6.53
N HIS A 240 19.71 -7.38 5.89
CA HIS A 240 19.01 -8.50 6.50
C HIS A 240 19.97 -9.57 7.05
N VAL A 241 20.97 -9.96 6.25
CA VAL A 241 22.01 -10.91 6.66
C VAL A 241 22.80 -10.38 7.86
N ALA A 242 23.18 -9.11 7.85
CA ALA A 242 23.92 -8.49 8.94
C ALA A 242 23.10 -8.41 10.24
N LEU A 243 21.83 -8.00 10.15
CA LEU A 243 20.91 -7.87 11.29
C LEU A 243 20.64 -9.23 11.94
N LEU A 244 20.39 -10.29 11.16
CA LEU A 244 20.22 -11.64 11.70
C LEU A 244 21.50 -12.13 12.38
N LYS A 245 22.67 -11.88 11.79
CA LYS A 245 23.96 -12.23 12.40
C LYS A 245 24.15 -11.55 13.76
N ASP A 246 23.80 -10.27 13.86
CA ASP A 246 23.84 -9.55 15.14
C ASP A 246 22.85 -10.11 16.17
N CYS A 247 21.63 -10.47 15.76
CA CYS A 247 20.68 -11.16 16.64
C CYS A 247 21.27 -12.44 17.24
N PHE A 248 21.86 -13.30 16.39
CA PHE A 248 22.42 -14.58 16.84
C PHE A 248 23.64 -14.38 17.75
N ARG A 249 24.53 -13.44 17.42
CA ARG A 249 25.67 -13.10 18.27
C ARG A 249 25.23 -12.65 19.67
N ILE A 250 24.25 -11.73 19.75
CA ILE A 250 23.76 -11.25 21.05
C ILE A 250 23.03 -12.38 21.79
N LEU A 251 22.32 -13.27 21.10
CA LEU A 251 21.71 -14.45 21.73
C LEU A 251 22.76 -15.39 22.35
N GLU A 252 23.93 -15.56 21.72
CA GLU A 252 25.05 -16.30 22.29
C GLU A 252 25.62 -15.59 23.52
N ASP A 253 25.83 -14.28 23.45
CA ASP A 253 26.32 -13.45 24.56
C ASP A 253 25.38 -13.50 25.78
N VAL A 254 24.06 -13.51 25.54
CA VAL A 254 23.04 -13.58 26.61
C VAL A 254 23.01 -14.96 27.26
N LYS A 255 23.25 -16.04 26.51
CA LYS A 255 23.33 -17.41 27.03
C LYS A 255 24.62 -17.69 27.79
N GLY A 256 25.71 -17.03 27.41
CA GLY A 256 27.01 -17.16 28.06
C GLY A 256 27.09 -16.37 29.37
N GLU A 257 28.11 -16.69 30.17
CA GLU A 257 28.41 -15.97 31.43
C GLU A 257 29.56 -14.97 31.28
N SER A 258 30.32 -15.03 30.19
CA SER A 258 31.56 -14.27 29.99
C SER A 258 31.33 -12.81 29.61
N SER A 259 30.26 -12.50 28.89
CA SER A 259 29.97 -11.14 28.41
C SER A 259 29.29 -10.31 29.50
N SER A 260 29.72 -9.07 29.72
CA SER A 260 29.11 -8.17 30.72
C SER A 260 27.67 -7.81 30.33
N SER A 261 26.77 -7.73 31.33
CA SER A 261 25.37 -7.31 31.12
C SER A 261 25.26 -5.89 30.54
N GLN A 262 26.17 -4.97 30.87
CA GLN A 262 26.17 -3.63 30.27
C GLN A 262 26.54 -3.65 28.79
N LEU A 263 27.50 -4.51 28.39
CA LEU A 263 27.89 -4.66 26.99
C LEU A 263 26.74 -5.26 26.17
N ILE A 264 26.10 -6.30 26.70
CA ILE A 264 24.92 -6.93 26.10
C ILE A 264 23.77 -5.91 25.94
N GLN A 265 23.55 -5.07 26.95
CA GLN A 265 22.52 -4.01 26.88
C GLN A 265 22.84 -3.01 25.76
N HIS A 266 24.08 -2.51 25.71
CA HIS A 266 24.53 -1.59 24.67
C HIS A 266 24.32 -2.19 23.27
N ASP A 267 24.75 -3.43 23.07
CA ASP A 267 24.61 -4.12 21.79
C ASP A 267 23.14 -4.36 21.41
N ALA A 268 22.28 -4.72 22.37
CA ALA A 268 20.85 -4.92 22.13
C ALA A 268 20.15 -3.61 21.72
N LEU A 269 20.51 -2.48 22.34
CA LEU A 269 19.99 -1.17 21.96
C LEU A 269 20.49 -0.74 20.58
N ARG A 270 21.78 -0.95 20.28
CA ARG A 270 22.34 -0.70 18.95
C ARG A 270 21.64 -1.54 17.88
N LEU A 271 21.40 -2.83 18.15
CA LEU A 271 20.64 -3.71 17.26
C LEU A 271 19.24 -3.16 16.99
N ALA A 272 18.53 -2.73 18.05
CA ALA A 272 17.20 -2.14 17.89
C ALA A 272 17.22 -0.90 16.99
N SER A 273 18.20 0.01 17.17
CA SER A 273 18.38 1.18 16.30
C SER A 273 18.69 0.79 14.86
N ASN A 274 19.56 -0.21 14.62
CA ASN A 274 19.88 -0.67 13.27
C ASN A 274 18.65 -1.22 12.54
N PHE A 275 17.78 -1.97 13.23
CA PHE A 275 16.51 -2.40 12.69
C PHE A 275 15.54 -1.25 12.41
N GLU A 276 15.53 -0.20 13.25
CA GLU A 276 14.74 1.01 12.98
C GLU A 276 15.21 1.72 11.71
N PHE A 277 16.52 1.91 11.52
CA PHE A 277 17.09 2.49 10.30
C PHE A 277 16.78 1.64 9.06
N HIS A 278 16.94 0.32 9.16
CA HIS A 278 16.59 -0.60 8.09
C HIS A 278 15.10 -0.49 7.72
N ARG A 279 14.21 -0.44 8.71
CA ARG A 279 12.77 -0.23 8.48
C ARG A 279 12.45 1.10 7.81
N HIS A 280 13.22 2.16 8.05
CA HIS A 280 13.07 3.44 7.34
C HIS A 280 13.51 3.33 5.89
N ALA A 281 14.69 2.76 5.62
CA ALA A 281 15.18 2.56 4.26
C ALA A 281 14.23 1.67 3.43
N ALA A 282 13.62 0.64 4.04
CA ALA A 282 12.60 -0.18 3.41
C ALA A 282 11.27 0.57 3.18
N ALA A 283 10.98 1.66 3.92
CA ALA A 283 9.82 2.52 3.64
C ALA A 283 10.06 3.34 2.39
N ASP A 284 11.23 3.95 2.30
CA ASP A 284 11.63 4.78 1.17
C ASP A 284 11.67 3.95 -0.11
N LEU A 285 12.21 2.73 -0.06
CA LEU A 285 12.23 1.81 -1.20
C LEU A 285 10.80 1.50 -1.71
N VAL A 286 9.87 1.22 -0.80
CA VAL A 286 8.46 0.99 -1.14
C VAL A 286 7.81 2.25 -1.72
N TYR A 287 8.10 3.42 -1.17
CA TYR A 287 7.58 4.67 -1.70
C TYR A 287 8.12 4.95 -3.11
N GLU A 288 9.40 4.72 -3.37
CA GLU A 288 10.00 4.92 -4.70
C GLU A 288 9.54 3.91 -5.75
N SER A 289 9.13 2.71 -5.34
CA SER A 289 8.65 1.66 -6.24
C SER A 289 7.13 1.63 -6.44
N PHE A 290 6.36 2.03 -5.42
CA PHE A 290 4.88 1.97 -5.40
C PHE A 290 4.20 3.35 -5.31
N GLY A 291 4.93 4.42 -4.98
CA GLY A 291 4.39 5.77 -4.78
C GLY A 291 3.89 6.47 -6.04
N VAL A 292 4.13 5.89 -7.23
CA VAL A 292 3.53 6.37 -8.49
C VAL A 292 2.05 6.02 -8.62
N ASP A 293 1.53 4.99 -7.94
CA ASP A 293 0.09 4.65 -7.98
C ASP A 293 -0.76 5.37 -6.94
N ILE A 294 -0.12 6.18 -6.10
CA ILE A 294 -0.80 7.07 -5.19
C ILE A 294 -0.90 8.38 -5.95
N GLY A 295 -1.99 8.57 -6.69
CA GLY A 295 -2.38 9.90 -7.16
C GLY A 295 -2.18 10.86 -5.98
N GLY A 296 -1.26 11.81 -6.18
CA GLY A 296 -0.71 12.61 -5.11
C GLY A 296 -1.81 13.34 -4.33
N GLY A 297 -1.57 13.41 -3.02
CA GLY A 297 -1.78 14.64 -2.24
C GLY A 297 -3.20 15.02 -1.90
#